data_AF-A0A9J7IEW7-F1
#
_entry.id   AF-A0A9J7IEW7-F1
#
_cell.length_a   1.000
_cell.length_b   1.000
_cell.length_c   1.000
_cell.angle_alpha   90.00
_cell.angle_beta   90.00
_cell.angle_gamma   90.00
#
_symmetry.space_group_name_H-M   'P 1'
#
loop_
_entity.id
_entity.type
_entity.pdbx_description
1 polymer ?
#
loop_
_entity_poly.entity_id
_entity_poly.type
_entity_poly.pdbx_seq_one_letter_code
_entity_poly.pdbx_strand_id
1 'polypeptide(L)'
;MLLMVFRLRKEQPLVTVVETAHLPIYAIRFPALALCPYNHINWLRYHAAEERYLPKNATKEIREAFYHLLLAMDHVAFTYLGPIGEFLKRGPLPQVIRDISLYDLALFMGFRCNELFVWCEFDTTRYDCCKLFVRERTVLGVCLVFNSLVSEDSKMMKVIDPSYPWRARDSGEVSGLSFLLRYNESYVRRGSTGPFRFSLFVKQAEEWSQQMHHNLYPNTHADVMISPILTETSSEARVIEPERRNCLFW
;
A
#
# COMPACT_ATOMS: atom_id res chain seq x y z
N MET A 1 28.66 -45.00 5.78
CA MET A 1 27.61 -44.27 6.52
C MET A 1 27.99 -42.82 6.82
N LEU A 2 29.15 -42.50 7.43
CA LEU A 2 29.59 -41.10 7.67
C LEU A 2 29.68 -40.23 6.39
N LEU A 3 30.19 -40.77 5.27
CA LEU A 3 30.31 -40.03 4.01
C LEU A 3 28.97 -39.54 3.43
N MET A 4 27.87 -40.27 3.66
CA MET A 4 26.52 -39.84 3.24
C MET A 4 26.00 -38.68 4.08
N VAL A 5 26.25 -38.68 5.40
CA VAL A 5 25.86 -37.60 6.32
C VAL A 5 26.57 -36.29 5.98
N PHE A 6 27.87 -36.36 5.65
CA PHE A 6 28.62 -35.18 5.21
C PHE A 6 28.14 -34.62 3.86
N ARG A 7 27.63 -35.48 2.96
CA ARG A 7 27.10 -35.07 1.65
C ARG A 7 25.75 -34.38 1.79
N LEU A 8 24.84 -34.94 2.60
CA LEU A 8 23.53 -34.33 2.90
C LEU A 8 23.66 -32.96 3.58
N ARG A 9 24.58 -32.81 4.54
CA ARG A 9 24.86 -31.52 5.19
C ARG A 9 25.46 -30.48 4.25
N LYS A 10 26.08 -30.91 3.14
CA LYS A 10 26.57 -30.00 2.10
C LYS A 10 25.45 -29.51 1.19
N GLU A 11 24.49 -30.38 0.87
CA GLU A 11 23.38 -30.14 -0.06
C GLU A 11 22.18 -29.41 0.59
N GLN A 12 21.93 -29.63 1.88
CA GLN A 12 20.89 -28.93 2.66
C GLN A 12 21.49 -28.42 3.99
N PRO A 13 22.14 -27.25 3.98
CA PRO A 13 22.84 -26.74 5.16
C PRO A 13 21.89 -26.13 6.21
N LEU A 14 20.63 -25.89 5.85
CA LEU A 14 19.59 -25.32 6.71
C LEU A 14 18.41 -26.29 6.84
N VAL A 15 17.81 -26.31 8.02
CA VAL A 15 16.59 -27.07 8.31
C VAL A 15 15.60 -26.13 8.99
N THR A 16 14.34 -26.15 8.53
CA THR A 16 13.25 -25.40 9.16
C THR A 16 12.55 -26.30 10.15
N VAL A 17 12.33 -25.79 11.36
CA VAL A 17 11.59 -26.48 12.42
C VAL A 17 10.43 -25.62 12.89
N VAL A 18 9.35 -26.27 13.32
CA VAL A 18 8.22 -25.58 13.97
C VAL A 18 8.54 -25.51 15.46
N GLU A 19 8.81 -24.30 15.96
CA GLU A 19 9.07 -24.09 17.39
C GLU A 19 7.78 -24.17 18.20
N THR A 20 6.73 -23.49 17.74
CA THR A 20 5.41 -23.49 18.39
C THR A 20 4.30 -23.26 17.38
N ALA A 21 3.17 -23.93 17.58
CA ALA A 21 1.92 -23.69 16.85
C ALA A 21 0.91 -22.85 17.65
N HIS A 22 1.25 -22.45 18.89
CA HIS A 22 0.30 -21.91 19.87
C HIS A 22 0.72 -20.54 20.42
N LEU A 23 1.35 -19.69 19.61
CA LEU A 23 1.66 -18.35 20.04
C LEU A 23 0.36 -17.52 20.21
N PRO A 24 0.14 -16.87 21.36
CA PRO A 24 -1.09 -16.10 21.57
C PRO A 24 -1.13 -14.85 20.69
N ILE A 25 -2.32 -14.51 20.18
CA ILE A 25 -2.51 -13.39 19.22
C ILE A 25 -2.03 -12.05 19.77
N TYR A 26 -2.27 -11.76 21.06
CA TYR A 26 -1.82 -10.53 21.69
C TYR A 26 -0.28 -10.38 21.73
N ALA A 27 0.49 -11.46 21.51
CA ALA A 27 1.94 -11.39 21.41
C ALA A 27 2.42 -11.07 19.98
N ILE A 28 1.53 -11.09 18.99
CA ILE A 28 1.84 -10.86 17.57
C ILE A 28 1.39 -9.46 17.16
N ARG A 29 2.19 -8.75 16.35
CA ARG A 29 1.81 -7.44 15.86
C ARG A 29 0.71 -7.62 14.84
N PHE A 30 -0.36 -6.84 14.95
CA PHE A 30 -1.35 -6.83 13.89
C PHE A 30 -0.65 -6.35 12.61
N PRO A 31 -0.87 -6.98 11.45
CA PRO A 31 -0.17 -6.60 10.24
C PRO A 31 -0.50 -5.16 9.82
N ALA A 32 0.35 -4.58 8.99
CA ALA A 32 -0.01 -3.36 8.30
C ALA A 32 -0.97 -3.68 7.15
N LEU A 33 -2.05 -2.90 7.05
CA LEU A 33 -3.08 -3.06 6.03
C LEU A 33 -3.10 -1.84 5.13
N ALA A 34 -2.73 -2.03 3.87
CA ALA A 34 -2.73 -0.97 2.87
C ALA A 34 -3.99 -1.03 2.03
N LEU A 35 -4.80 0.03 2.12
CA LEU A 35 -6.00 0.23 1.31
C LEU A 35 -5.70 1.22 0.18
N CYS A 36 -5.72 0.73 -1.04
CA CYS A 36 -5.39 1.48 -2.24
C CYS A 36 -6.61 1.62 -3.14
N PRO A 37 -7.10 2.84 -3.40
CA PRO A 37 -8.08 3.06 -4.47
C PRO A 37 -7.50 2.60 -5.80
N TYR A 38 -8.28 1.91 -6.63
CA TYR A 38 -7.80 1.46 -7.94
C TYR A 38 -7.57 2.61 -8.92
N ASN A 39 -8.44 3.62 -8.86
CA ASN A 39 -8.19 4.91 -9.50
C ASN A 39 -7.37 5.77 -8.55
N HIS A 40 -6.32 6.40 -9.03
CA HIS A 40 -5.45 7.26 -8.20
C HIS A 40 -5.84 8.74 -8.29
N ILE A 41 -6.74 9.07 -9.21
CA ILE A 41 -7.14 10.44 -9.51
C ILE A 41 -8.60 10.67 -9.09
N ASN A 42 -8.82 11.60 -8.16
CA ASN A 42 -10.14 12.12 -7.84
C ASN A 42 -10.48 13.24 -8.83
N TRP A 43 -11.31 12.92 -9.82
CA TRP A 43 -11.65 13.84 -10.91
C TRP A 43 -12.46 15.07 -10.47
N LEU A 44 -13.05 15.07 -9.27
CA LEU A 44 -13.69 16.27 -8.70
C LEU A 44 -12.69 17.40 -8.46
N ARG A 45 -11.38 17.10 -8.35
CA ARG A 45 -10.33 18.10 -8.17
C ARG A 45 -9.74 18.64 -9.46
N TYR A 46 -10.25 18.22 -10.61
CA TYR A 46 -9.67 18.59 -11.90
C TYR A 46 -9.49 20.10 -12.06
N HIS A 47 -10.54 20.90 -11.85
CA HIS A 47 -10.45 22.36 -11.99
C HIS A 47 -9.54 23.01 -10.95
N ALA A 48 -9.56 22.54 -9.70
CA ALA A 48 -8.64 23.03 -8.68
C ALA A 48 -7.17 22.68 -9.01
N ALA A 49 -6.94 21.58 -9.72
CA ALA A 49 -5.63 21.19 -10.20
C ALA A 49 -5.18 22.08 -11.36
N GLU A 50 -6.08 22.40 -12.30
CA GLU A 50 -5.78 23.36 -13.37
C GLU A 50 -5.35 24.71 -12.79
N GLU A 51 -6.10 25.24 -11.82
CA GLU A 51 -5.78 26.52 -11.16
C GLU A 51 -4.44 26.49 -10.41
N ARG A 52 -4.06 25.34 -9.85
CA ARG A 52 -2.84 25.18 -9.06
C ARG A 52 -1.60 24.97 -9.92
N TYR A 53 -1.70 24.18 -10.98
CA TYR A 53 -0.54 23.69 -11.74
C TYR A 53 -0.36 24.40 -13.09
N LEU A 54 -1.39 25.08 -13.61
CA LEU A 54 -1.33 25.77 -14.90
C LEU A 54 -1.30 27.29 -14.73
N PRO A 55 -0.70 28.04 -15.68
CA PRO A 55 -0.79 29.49 -15.68
C PRO A 55 -2.22 29.96 -15.92
N LYS A 56 -2.58 31.15 -15.39
CA LYS A 56 -3.93 31.74 -15.55
C LYS A 56 -4.39 31.81 -17.02
N ASN A 57 -3.45 32.08 -17.94
CA ASN A 57 -3.69 32.16 -19.38
C ASN A 57 -3.19 30.90 -20.11
N ALA A 58 -3.38 29.70 -19.53
CA ALA A 58 -3.02 28.45 -20.18
C ALA A 58 -3.77 28.28 -21.52
N THR A 59 -3.01 28.02 -22.58
CA THR A 59 -3.58 27.75 -23.91
C THR A 59 -4.31 26.42 -23.92
N LYS A 60 -5.07 26.18 -25.00
CA LYS A 60 -5.82 24.93 -25.16
C LYS A 60 -4.89 23.72 -25.15
N GLU A 61 -3.73 23.84 -25.78
CA GLU A 61 -2.72 22.79 -25.88
C GLU A 61 -2.15 22.42 -24.50
N ILE A 62 -1.91 23.41 -23.64
CA ILE A 62 -1.44 23.17 -22.26
C ILE A 62 -2.50 22.43 -21.44
N ARG A 63 -3.77 22.84 -21.55
CA ARG A 63 -4.88 22.19 -20.83
C ARG A 63 -5.11 20.77 -21.31
N GLU A 64 -5.05 20.54 -22.61
CA GLU A 64 -5.14 19.19 -23.20
C GLU A 64 -3.98 18.30 -22.75
N ALA A 65 -2.75 18.81 -22.77
CA ALA A 65 -1.58 18.07 -22.26
C ALA A 65 -1.71 17.73 -20.77
N PHE A 66 -2.20 18.66 -19.95
CA PHE A 66 -2.45 18.43 -18.52
C PHE A 66 -3.54 17.37 -18.29
N TYR A 67 -4.66 17.47 -19.01
CA TYR A 67 -5.72 16.46 -18.97
C TYR A 67 -5.19 15.09 -19.35
N HIS A 68 -4.41 14.98 -20.43
CA HIS A 68 -3.80 13.72 -20.86
C HIS A 68 -2.75 13.18 -19.87
N LEU A 69 -2.03 14.05 -19.17
CA LEU A 69 -1.15 13.65 -18.07
C LEU A 69 -1.97 13.00 -16.94
N LEU A 70 -3.08 13.62 -16.52
CA LEU A 70 -3.96 13.06 -15.50
C LEU A 70 -4.60 11.73 -15.93
N LEU A 71 -4.98 11.61 -17.21
CA LEU A 71 -5.44 10.33 -17.76
C LEU A 71 -4.37 9.25 -17.67
N ALA A 72 -3.12 9.59 -17.99
CA ALA A 72 -2.00 8.66 -17.89
C ALA A 72 -1.73 8.28 -16.44
N MET A 73 -1.94 9.18 -15.47
CA MET A 73 -1.74 8.93 -14.04
C MET A 73 -2.88 8.15 -13.36
N ASP A 74 -4.04 8.03 -14.00
CA ASP A 74 -5.27 7.45 -13.40
C ASP A 74 -5.04 6.07 -12.76
N HIS A 75 -4.23 5.21 -13.40
CA HIS A 75 -3.91 3.85 -12.92
C HIS A 75 -2.39 3.60 -12.80
N VAL A 76 -1.59 4.65 -12.62
CA VAL A 76 -0.13 4.50 -12.53
C VAL A 76 0.28 3.84 -11.22
N ALA A 77 0.91 2.68 -11.33
CA ALA A 77 1.52 1.95 -10.23
C ALA A 77 3.03 1.88 -10.45
N PHE A 78 3.81 1.57 -9.41
CA PHE A 78 5.26 1.37 -9.55
C PHE A 78 5.58 0.24 -10.52
N THR A 79 4.72 -0.79 -10.56
CA THR A 79 4.81 -1.92 -11.49
C THR A 79 4.20 -1.63 -12.86
N TYR A 80 3.55 -0.48 -13.06
CA TYR A 80 2.83 -0.13 -14.28
C TYR A 80 2.97 1.35 -14.62
N LEU A 81 4.06 1.67 -15.33
CA LEU A 81 4.38 3.03 -15.81
C LEU A 81 4.09 3.22 -17.31
N GLY A 82 3.57 2.20 -17.98
CA GLY A 82 3.29 2.20 -19.43
C GLY A 82 2.48 3.42 -19.92
N PRO A 83 1.38 3.81 -19.27
CA PRO A 83 0.56 4.95 -19.69
C PRO A 83 1.34 6.28 -19.72
N ILE A 84 2.26 6.49 -18.77
CA ILE A 84 3.11 7.69 -18.74
C ILE A 84 4.12 7.63 -19.88
N GLY A 85 4.72 6.47 -20.15
CA GLY A 85 5.60 6.28 -21.30
C GLY A 85 4.91 6.60 -22.62
N GLU A 86 3.67 6.13 -22.81
CA GLU A 86 2.87 6.42 -24.01
C GLU A 86 2.47 7.90 -24.11
N PHE A 87 2.16 8.55 -22.98
CA PHE A 87 1.92 9.99 -22.95
C PHE A 87 3.14 10.79 -23.42
N LEU A 88 4.35 10.44 -22.95
CA LEU A 88 5.59 11.11 -23.31
C LEU A 88 5.96 10.94 -24.79
N LYS A 89 5.53 9.85 -25.45
CA LYS A 89 5.78 9.59 -26.87
C LYS A 89 4.90 10.42 -27.83
N ARG A 90 3.84 11.07 -27.34
CA ARG A 90 2.90 11.82 -28.20
C ARG A 90 3.48 13.07 -28.84
N GLY A 91 4.62 13.55 -28.35
CA GLY A 91 5.30 14.72 -28.91
C GLY A 91 5.95 15.57 -27.81
N PRO A 92 6.54 16.72 -28.20
CA PRO A 92 7.14 17.64 -27.26
C PRO A 92 6.08 18.20 -26.30
N LEU A 93 6.31 18.04 -25.00
CA LEU A 93 5.43 18.59 -23.97
C LEU A 93 5.74 20.06 -23.71
N PRO A 94 4.72 20.90 -23.47
CA PRO A 94 4.92 22.25 -22.97
C PRO A 94 5.76 22.24 -21.69
N GLN A 95 6.66 23.21 -21.54
CA GLN A 95 7.61 23.26 -20.42
C GLN A 95 6.91 23.18 -19.06
N VAL A 96 5.79 23.91 -18.90
CA VAL A 96 4.97 23.87 -17.67
C VAL A 96 4.55 22.45 -17.29
N ILE A 97 4.22 21.58 -18.25
CA ILE A 97 3.78 20.21 -17.96
C ILE A 97 4.96 19.34 -17.53
N ARG A 98 6.14 19.58 -18.10
CA ARG A 98 7.38 18.85 -17.77
C ARG A 98 7.87 19.16 -16.36
N ASP A 99 7.63 20.38 -15.89
CA ASP A 99 8.08 20.85 -14.59
C ASP A 99 7.15 20.42 -13.44
N ILE A 100 6.01 19.79 -13.74
CA ILE A 100 5.09 19.26 -12.73
C ILE A 100 5.70 18.01 -12.07
N SER A 101 5.92 18.10 -10.76
CA SER A 101 6.22 16.94 -9.91
C SER A 101 5.05 15.97 -9.94
N LEU A 102 5.24 14.80 -10.55
CA LEU A 102 4.23 13.74 -10.62
C LEU A 102 3.82 13.26 -9.22
N TYR A 103 4.74 13.29 -8.26
CA TYR A 103 4.45 12.89 -6.89
C TYR A 103 3.53 13.90 -6.20
N ASP A 104 3.82 15.20 -6.30
CA ASP A 104 2.97 16.24 -5.69
C ASP A 104 1.60 16.28 -6.36
N LEU A 105 1.56 16.10 -7.68
CA LEU A 105 0.31 15.99 -8.42
C LEU A 105 -0.49 14.75 -7.99
N ALA A 106 0.15 13.60 -7.81
CA ALA A 106 -0.50 12.40 -7.32
C ALA A 106 -1.05 12.59 -5.89
N LEU A 107 -0.31 13.27 -5.00
CA LEU A 107 -0.79 13.59 -3.65
C LEU A 107 -1.97 14.57 -3.65
N PHE A 108 -1.97 15.54 -4.57
CA PHE A 108 -3.04 16.52 -4.69
C PHE A 108 -4.32 15.90 -5.27
N MET A 109 -4.17 15.08 -6.32
CA MET A 109 -5.28 14.41 -6.99
C MET A 109 -5.78 13.18 -6.24
N GLY A 110 -4.93 12.55 -5.42
CA GLY A 110 -5.23 11.33 -4.68
C GLY A 110 -6.34 11.48 -3.65
N PHE A 111 -6.99 10.38 -3.33
CA PHE A 111 -8.10 10.35 -2.40
C PHE A 111 -7.66 10.66 -0.96
N ARG A 112 -8.47 11.46 -0.26
CA ARG A 112 -8.26 11.75 1.16
C ARG A 112 -9.05 10.75 2.00
N CYS A 113 -8.59 10.51 3.22
CA CYS A 113 -9.27 9.59 4.12
C CYS A 113 -10.75 9.94 4.35
N ASN A 114 -11.07 11.22 4.60
CA ASN A 114 -12.44 11.65 4.88
C ASN A 114 -13.39 11.55 3.68
N GLU A 115 -12.86 11.37 2.48
CA GLU A 115 -13.63 11.11 1.26
C GLU A 115 -13.97 9.63 1.12
N LEU A 116 -13.10 8.75 1.64
CA LEU A 116 -13.18 7.31 1.46
C LEU A 116 -13.80 6.59 2.65
N PHE A 117 -13.53 7.00 3.88
CA PHE A 117 -14.04 6.30 5.06
C PHE A 117 -15.37 6.91 5.52
N VAL A 118 -16.34 6.03 5.79
CA VAL A 118 -17.55 6.37 6.54
C VAL A 118 -17.30 6.15 8.04
N TRP A 119 -16.68 5.01 8.37
CA TRP A 119 -16.24 4.67 9.72
C TRP A 119 -15.22 3.53 9.68
N CYS A 120 -14.51 3.36 10.79
CA CYS A 120 -13.59 2.25 11.04
C CYS A 120 -13.57 1.95 12.54
N GLU A 121 -13.27 0.71 12.84
CA GLU A 121 -13.21 0.13 14.16
C GLU A 121 -12.02 -0.83 14.20
N PHE A 122 -11.24 -0.77 15.27
CA PHE A 122 -10.18 -1.73 15.54
C PHE A 122 -10.38 -2.29 16.93
N ASP A 123 -10.44 -3.62 17.03
CA ASP A 123 -10.60 -4.33 18.30
C ASP A 123 -11.76 -3.76 19.14
N THR A 124 -12.96 -3.76 18.55
CA THR A 124 -14.22 -3.21 19.10
C THR A 124 -14.23 -1.70 19.41
N THR A 125 -13.13 -0.99 19.14
CA THR A 125 -13.01 0.43 19.45
C THR A 125 -13.15 1.26 18.18
N ARG A 126 -14.13 2.17 18.16
CA ARG A 126 -14.35 3.07 17.03
C ARG A 126 -13.36 4.23 17.06
N TYR A 127 -12.71 4.48 15.93
CA TYR A 127 -11.69 5.53 15.81
C TYR A 127 -12.04 6.56 14.74
N ASP A 128 -11.32 7.69 14.78
CA ASP A 128 -11.18 8.57 13.63
C ASP A 128 -10.24 7.92 12.61
N CYS A 129 -10.78 7.47 11.49
CA CYS A 129 -10.03 6.77 10.45
C CYS A 129 -8.90 7.61 9.88
N CYS A 130 -9.00 8.92 9.93
CA CYS A 130 -7.98 9.81 9.37
C CYS A 130 -6.82 10.05 10.32
N LYS A 131 -6.95 9.58 11.57
CA LYS A 131 -5.84 9.44 12.52
C LYS A 131 -5.29 8.02 12.54
N LEU A 132 -6.11 7.04 12.15
CA LEU A 132 -5.76 5.62 12.16
C LEU A 132 -4.97 5.20 10.91
N PHE A 133 -5.34 5.74 9.74
CA PHE A 133 -4.70 5.45 8.47
C PHE A 133 -3.82 6.61 8.03
N VAL A 134 -2.57 6.32 7.69
CA VAL A 134 -1.63 7.30 7.15
C VAL A 134 -1.52 7.17 5.63
N ARG A 135 -1.20 8.27 4.94
CA ARG A 135 -0.91 8.20 3.51
C ARG A 135 0.51 7.71 3.30
N GLU A 136 0.66 6.67 2.50
CA GLU A 136 1.96 6.06 2.24
C GLU A 136 2.10 5.69 0.76
N ARG A 137 3.31 5.84 0.23
CA ARG A 137 3.64 5.38 -1.13
C ARG A 137 3.90 3.88 -1.10
N THR A 138 3.31 3.15 -2.04
CA THR A 138 3.40 1.70 -2.17
C THR A 138 3.63 1.29 -3.62
N VAL A 139 3.68 -0.02 -3.92
CA VAL A 139 3.75 -0.51 -5.31
C VAL A 139 2.53 -0.14 -6.13
N LEU A 140 1.36 0.05 -5.51
CA LEU A 140 0.11 0.44 -6.18
C LEU A 140 -0.09 1.97 -6.19
N GLY A 141 0.90 2.78 -5.86
CA GLY A 141 0.75 4.24 -5.78
C GLY A 141 0.54 4.72 -4.35
N VAL A 142 -0.18 5.82 -4.16
CA VAL A 142 -0.42 6.41 -2.84
C VAL A 142 -1.66 5.76 -2.21
N CYS A 143 -1.48 5.13 -1.05
CA CYS A 143 -2.51 4.38 -0.36
C CYS A 143 -2.72 4.90 1.07
N LEU A 144 -3.82 4.47 1.69
CA LEU A 144 -4.11 4.68 3.11
C LEU A 144 -3.72 3.41 3.87
N VAL A 145 -2.75 3.51 4.77
CA VAL A 145 -2.13 2.36 5.42
C VAL A 145 -2.32 2.43 6.92
N PHE A 146 -2.89 1.36 7.47
CA PHE A 146 -3.03 1.12 8.89
C PHE A 146 -1.79 0.38 9.42
N ASN A 147 -1.32 0.74 10.61
CA ASN A 147 -0.34 -0.02 11.40
C ASN A 147 1.06 -0.24 10.77
N SER A 148 1.52 0.67 9.91
CA SER A 148 2.86 0.61 9.28
C SER A 148 3.93 1.39 10.05
N LEU A 149 5.21 1.15 9.74
CA LEU A 149 6.40 1.85 10.27
C LEU A 149 7.29 2.44 9.14
N VAL A 150 6.76 2.52 7.92
CA VAL A 150 7.54 2.85 6.73
C VAL A 150 7.63 4.36 6.49
N SER A 151 6.49 5.04 6.44
CA SER A 151 6.42 6.50 6.29
C SER A 151 6.87 7.25 7.55
N GLU A 152 7.31 8.50 7.38
CA GLU A 152 7.69 9.35 8.52
C GLU A 152 6.52 9.56 9.49
N ASP A 153 5.31 9.76 8.98
CA ASP A 153 4.09 9.87 9.81
C ASP A 153 3.87 8.61 10.67
N SER A 154 4.04 7.42 10.07
CA SER A 154 3.99 6.13 10.78
C SER A 154 5.06 6.00 11.86
N LYS A 155 6.30 6.45 11.59
CA LYS A 155 7.39 6.44 12.57
C LYS A 155 7.13 7.42 13.71
N MET A 156 6.56 8.58 13.42
CA MET A 156 6.12 9.53 14.44
C MET A 156 5.03 8.93 15.33
N MET A 157 4.09 8.16 14.75
CA MET A 157 3.08 7.43 15.52
C MET A 157 3.72 6.45 16.51
N LYS A 158 4.80 5.76 16.14
CA LYS A 158 5.57 4.90 17.06
C LYS A 158 6.21 5.66 18.23
N VAL A 159 6.65 6.90 17.98
CA VAL A 159 7.24 7.75 19.03
C VAL A 159 6.16 8.25 19.99
N ILE A 160 4.98 8.57 19.48
CA ILE A 160 3.86 9.12 20.25
C ILE A 160 3.13 8.01 21.04
N ASP A 161 2.93 6.84 20.43
CA ASP A 161 2.28 5.69 21.04
C ASP A 161 3.25 4.50 21.13
N PRO A 162 3.76 4.18 22.33
CA PRO A 162 4.63 3.04 22.55
C PRO A 162 4.02 1.70 22.14
N SER A 163 2.68 1.60 22.18
CA SER A 163 1.90 0.40 21.86
C SER A 163 1.78 0.17 20.35
N TYR A 164 2.08 1.19 19.54
CA TYR A 164 2.12 1.09 18.09
C TYR A 164 3.38 0.32 17.64
N PRO A 165 3.39 -0.50 16.58
CA PRO A 165 2.23 -1.01 15.88
C PRO A 165 1.35 -1.84 16.82
N TRP A 166 0.06 -1.61 16.73
CA TRP A 166 -0.95 -2.23 17.57
C TRP A 166 -1.05 -3.73 17.36
N ARG A 167 -1.69 -4.37 18.34
CA ARG A 167 -1.89 -5.81 18.47
C ARG A 167 -3.37 -6.03 18.71
N ALA A 168 -3.92 -7.11 18.17
CA ALA A 168 -5.28 -7.52 18.52
C ALA A 168 -5.26 -8.23 19.87
N ARG A 169 -6.29 -8.04 20.70
CA ARG A 169 -6.43 -8.75 21.98
C ARG A 169 -6.67 -10.26 21.79
N ASP A 170 -7.44 -10.63 20.77
CA ASP A 170 -7.79 -12.01 20.48
C ASP A 170 -7.93 -12.25 18.96
N SER A 171 -8.30 -13.47 18.59
CA SER A 171 -8.70 -13.87 17.25
C SER A 171 -10.19 -13.58 16.97
N GLY A 172 -10.57 -13.65 15.70
CA GLY A 172 -11.95 -13.47 15.26
C GLY A 172 -12.27 -12.05 14.78
N GLU A 173 -13.47 -11.89 14.24
CA GLU A 173 -13.94 -10.66 13.57
C GLU A 173 -13.92 -9.45 14.50
N VAL A 174 -14.37 -9.62 15.75
CA VAL A 174 -14.48 -8.54 16.75
C VAL A 174 -13.13 -7.94 17.17
N SER A 175 -12.05 -8.74 17.07
CA SER A 175 -10.69 -8.32 17.42
C SER A 175 -9.91 -7.79 16.22
N GLY A 176 -10.54 -7.73 15.05
CA GLY A 176 -9.95 -7.30 13.78
C GLY A 176 -10.06 -5.80 13.52
N LEU A 177 -9.76 -5.44 12.26
CA LEU A 177 -10.00 -4.11 11.71
C LEU A 177 -11.23 -4.19 10.80
N SER A 178 -12.27 -3.43 11.13
CA SER A 178 -13.50 -3.34 10.35
C SER A 178 -13.69 -1.90 9.88
N PHE A 179 -14.13 -1.71 8.64
CA PHE A 179 -14.39 -0.38 8.11
C PHE A 179 -15.45 -0.39 7.01
N LEU A 180 -16.13 0.74 6.87
CA LEU A 180 -17.03 1.00 5.76
C LEU A 180 -16.47 2.09 4.87
N LEU A 181 -16.32 1.76 3.59
CA LEU A 181 -15.86 2.68 2.56
C LEU A 181 -17.04 3.33 1.84
N ARG A 182 -16.85 4.59 1.47
CA ARG A 182 -17.75 5.37 0.65
C ARG A 182 -17.44 5.13 -0.82
N TYR A 183 -18.45 4.67 -1.54
CA TYR A 183 -18.45 4.65 -2.99
C TYR A 183 -19.11 5.93 -3.52
N ASN A 184 -18.48 6.60 -4.48
CA ASN A 184 -19.09 7.73 -5.20
C ASN A 184 -18.61 7.73 -6.65
N GLU A 185 -19.53 7.49 -7.58
CA GLU A 185 -19.26 7.45 -9.02
C GLU A 185 -18.64 8.75 -9.55
N SER A 186 -18.96 9.87 -8.91
CA SER A 186 -18.45 11.19 -9.31
C SER A 186 -16.94 11.35 -9.11
N TYR A 187 -16.31 10.47 -8.33
CA TYR A 187 -14.86 10.43 -8.17
C TYR A 187 -14.14 9.92 -9.42
N VAL A 188 -14.82 9.09 -10.21
CA VAL A 188 -14.27 8.51 -11.44
C VAL A 188 -14.51 9.46 -12.61
N ARG A 189 -13.61 9.43 -13.58
CA ARG A 189 -13.79 10.15 -14.84
C ARG A 189 -15.10 9.73 -15.51
N ARG A 190 -15.87 10.70 -16.02
CA ARG A 190 -17.03 10.44 -16.87
C ARG A 190 -16.65 9.60 -18.09
N GLY A 191 -17.42 8.54 -18.35
CA GLY A 191 -17.16 7.60 -19.45
C GLY A 191 -16.00 6.63 -19.21
N SER A 192 -15.45 6.57 -17.98
CA SER A 192 -14.54 5.49 -17.61
C SER A 192 -15.29 4.15 -17.55
N THR A 193 -14.68 3.10 -18.08
CA THR A 193 -15.19 1.72 -18.01
C THR A 193 -14.64 0.96 -16.80
N GLY A 194 -13.66 1.53 -16.10
CA GLY A 194 -13.04 0.91 -14.92
C GLY A 194 -13.90 1.07 -13.67
N PRO A 195 -14.16 -0.01 -12.91
CA PRO A 195 -14.93 0.07 -11.68
C PRO A 195 -14.15 0.77 -10.58
N PHE A 196 -14.81 1.64 -9.81
CA PHE A 196 -14.23 2.16 -8.56
C PHE A 196 -14.24 1.04 -7.52
N ARG A 197 -13.04 0.56 -7.21
CA ARG A 197 -12.76 -0.56 -6.32
C ARG A 197 -11.53 -0.23 -5.50
N PHE A 198 -11.29 -1.01 -4.45
CA PHE A 198 -10.07 -0.89 -3.65
C PHE A 198 -9.27 -2.19 -3.74
N SER A 199 -7.95 -2.06 -3.65
CA SER A 199 -7.05 -3.17 -3.40
C SER A 199 -6.60 -3.09 -1.94
N LEU A 200 -6.76 -4.19 -1.21
CA LEU A 200 -6.26 -4.38 0.14
C LEU A 200 -5.07 -5.33 0.07
N PHE A 201 -3.92 -4.94 0.59
CA PHE A 201 -2.85 -5.90 0.84
C PHE A 201 -2.35 -5.85 2.28
N VAL A 202 -2.00 -7.05 2.75
CA VAL A 202 -1.48 -7.32 4.08
C VAL A 202 0.04 -7.37 3.96
N LYS A 203 0.73 -6.59 4.78
CA LYS A 203 2.19 -6.53 4.80
C LYS A 203 2.71 -6.46 6.25
N GLN A 204 4.00 -6.72 6.44
CA GLN A 204 4.62 -6.43 7.74
C GLN A 204 4.69 -4.92 7.97
N ALA A 205 4.78 -4.49 9.23
CA ALA A 205 4.75 -3.06 9.57
C ALA A 205 5.92 -2.30 8.92
N GLU A 206 7.12 -2.89 8.94
CA GLU A 206 8.36 -2.36 8.37
C GLU A 206 8.52 -2.61 6.86
N GLU A 207 7.69 -3.49 6.30
CA GLU A 207 7.75 -3.81 4.90
C GLU A 207 7.14 -2.68 4.07
N TRP A 208 7.81 -2.25 3.01
CA TRP A 208 7.32 -1.16 2.16
C TRP A 208 6.01 -1.52 1.45
N SER A 209 5.96 -2.69 0.81
CA SER A 209 4.81 -3.12 0.03
C SER A 209 4.82 -4.62 -0.24
N GLN A 210 3.63 -5.16 -0.54
CA GLN A 210 3.43 -6.53 -1.01
C GLN A 210 2.73 -6.52 -2.38
N GLN A 211 2.97 -7.55 -3.19
CA GLN A 211 2.37 -7.66 -4.52
C GLN A 211 0.98 -8.32 -4.47
N MET A 212 0.80 -9.28 -3.56
CA MET A 212 -0.48 -9.97 -3.38
C MET A 212 -1.49 -9.03 -2.72
N HIS A 213 -2.67 -8.90 -3.35
CA HIS A 213 -3.72 -8.02 -2.87
C HIS A 213 -5.10 -8.63 -3.14
N HIS A 214 -6.05 -8.29 -2.27
CA HIS A 214 -7.45 -8.64 -2.36
C HIS A 214 -8.23 -7.45 -2.92
N ASN A 215 -9.13 -7.71 -3.86
CA ASN A 215 -9.95 -6.66 -4.47
C ASN A 215 -11.26 -6.54 -3.70
N LEU A 216 -11.57 -5.34 -3.22
CA LEU A 216 -12.81 -4.99 -2.56
C LEU A 216 -13.73 -4.30 -3.58
N TYR A 217 -14.92 -4.87 -3.76
CA TYR A 217 -15.90 -4.38 -4.73
C TYR A 217 -17.00 -3.56 -4.05
N PRO A 218 -17.57 -2.56 -4.72
CA PRO A 218 -18.64 -1.75 -4.16
C PRO A 218 -19.90 -2.59 -3.87
N ASN A 219 -20.67 -2.17 -2.87
CA ASN A 219 -21.91 -2.82 -2.45
C ASN A 219 -21.74 -4.30 -2.04
N THR A 220 -20.56 -4.65 -1.53
CA THR A 220 -20.27 -5.99 -1.00
C THR A 220 -19.76 -5.91 0.44
N HIS A 221 -19.97 -6.99 1.18
CA HIS A 221 -19.28 -7.26 2.43
C HIS A 221 -18.15 -8.26 2.12
N ALA A 222 -16.94 -8.01 2.63
CA ALA A 222 -15.77 -8.82 2.33
C ALA A 222 -15.00 -9.11 3.62
N ASP A 223 -14.87 -10.39 3.95
CA ASP A 223 -14.12 -10.87 5.10
C ASP A 223 -12.75 -11.37 4.66
N VAL A 224 -11.69 -10.85 5.28
CA VAL A 224 -10.30 -11.26 5.00
C VAL A 224 -9.70 -11.86 6.26
N MET A 225 -9.62 -13.19 6.29
CA MET A 225 -8.96 -13.91 7.38
C MET A 225 -7.44 -13.86 7.20
N ILE A 226 -6.73 -13.44 8.25
CA ILE A 226 -5.27 -13.36 8.27
C ILE A 226 -4.73 -14.38 9.27
N SER A 227 -3.87 -15.28 8.80
CA SER A 227 -3.17 -16.25 9.65
C SER A 227 -1.68 -15.91 9.69
N PRO A 228 -1.14 -15.42 10.82
CA PRO A 228 0.26 -15.05 10.92
C PRO A 228 1.16 -16.29 10.96
N ILE A 229 2.24 -16.26 10.19
CA ILE A 229 3.33 -17.24 10.28
C ILE A 229 4.60 -16.45 10.63
N LEU A 230 5.17 -16.75 11.79
CA LEU A 230 6.44 -16.16 12.22
C LEU A 230 7.57 -17.10 11.85
N THR A 231 8.54 -16.57 11.13
CA THR A 231 9.73 -17.32 10.72
C THR A 231 10.94 -16.58 11.24
N GLU A 232 11.66 -17.20 12.17
CA GLU A 232 12.91 -16.69 12.69
C GLU A 232 14.07 -17.57 12.22
N THR A 233 15.24 -16.97 12.13
CA THR A 233 16.46 -17.67 11.71
C THR A 233 17.41 -17.73 12.88
N SER A 234 17.88 -18.94 13.22
CA SER A 234 18.79 -19.14 14.35
C SER A 234 20.15 -18.45 14.10
N SER A 235 20.84 -18.09 15.19
CA SER A 235 22.15 -17.43 15.13
C SER A 235 23.20 -18.23 14.36
N GLU A 236 23.11 -19.55 14.41
CA GLU A 236 24.07 -20.49 13.81
C GLU A 236 24.02 -20.44 12.28
N ALA A 237 22.88 -20.05 11.69
CA ALA A 237 22.74 -19.89 10.25
C ALA A 237 23.67 -18.79 9.69
N ARG A 238 24.12 -17.84 10.53
CA ARG A 238 25.08 -16.79 10.14
C ARG A 238 26.46 -17.35 9.78
N VAL A 239 26.82 -18.53 10.31
CA VAL A 239 28.10 -19.21 10.04
C VAL A 239 28.14 -19.82 8.63
N ILE A 240 26.98 -20.07 8.01
CA ILE A 240 26.88 -20.60 6.66
C ILE A 240 27.04 -19.46 5.66
N GLU A 241 27.95 -19.58 4.71
CA GLU A 241 28.21 -18.56 3.68
C GLU A 241 26.93 -18.17 2.90
N PRO A 242 26.75 -16.87 2.55
CA PRO A 242 25.60 -16.35 1.79
C PRO A 242 25.20 -17.20 0.58
N GLU A 243 26.19 -17.62 -0.22
CA GLU A 243 25.99 -18.37 -1.46
C GLU A 243 25.42 -19.77 -1.21
N ARG A 244 25.67 -20.32 -0.01
CA ARG A 244 25.17 -21.65 0.39
C ARG A 244 23.81 -21.58 1.07
N ARG A 245 23.47 -20.46 1.71
CA ARG A 245 22.15 -20.23 2.33
C ARG A 245 21.15 -19.53 1.42
N ASN A 246 21.60 -18.96 0.29
CA ASN A 246 20.79 -18.21 -0.68
C ASN A 246 20.03 -17.01 -0.08
N CYS A 247 20.55 -16.42 1.00
CA CYS A 247 19.96 -15.26 1.65
C CYS A 247 21.01 -14.39 2.36
N LEU A 248 20.65 -13.12 2.61
CA LEU A 248 21.47 -12.14 3.30
C LEU A 248 20.86 -11.81 4.67
N PHE A 249 21.73 -11.55 5.65
CA PHE A 249 21.32 -10.90 6.89
C PHE A 249 21.50 -9.40 6.71
N TRP A 250 20.40 -8.67 6.80
CA TRP A 250 20.33 -7.23 6.97
C TRP A 250 20.42 -6.83 8.44
#